data_AF-A0A1E1WYP6-F1
#
_entry.id   AF-A0A1E1WYP6-F1
#
_cell.length_a   1.000
_cell.length_b   1.000
_cell.length_c   1.000
_cell.angle_alpha   90.00
_cell.angle_beta   90.00
_cell.angle_gamma   90.00
#
_symmetry.space_group_name_H-M   'P 1'
#
loop_
_entity.id
_entity.type
_entity.pdbx_description
1 polymer ?
#
loop_
_entity_poly.entity_id
_entity_poly.type
_entity_poly.pdbx_seq_one_letter_code
_entity_poly.pdbx_strand_id
1 'polypeptide(L)'
;PATTVVLLLLVWICCGYPLTLMGGILGKNCAGPFEAPCRAKLIARGVPPVPWYHSLPIHCFVGGFLPFSAISVELYYIFSTVWGREQYTLYGILLVVAMILFSVTASIAVVLTYFQLSSEDYHWWWKAICTGGSTGAFVFFYAAFFYFFRSNMGGTLQAVEFFGYSILTAYVFFLSLGTVSFFAAYRFVRYLYSTIKTD
;
A
#
# COMPACT_ATOMS: atom_id res chain seq x y z
N PRO A 1 -1.70 34.87 7.59
CA PRO A 1 -2.39 33.71 8.20
C PRO A 1 -3.75 33.38 7.54
N ALA A 2 -4.65 34.35 7.31
CA ALA A 2 -5.93 34.07 6.65
C ALA A 2 -5.79 33.76 5.14
N THR A 3 -4.93 34.50 4.43
CA THR A 3 -4.67 34.32 2.99
C THR A 3 -4.12 32.93 2.66
N THR A 4 -3.21 32.39 3.47
CA THR A 4 -2.65 31.04 3.28
C THR A 4 -3.69 29.95 3.50
N VAL A 5 -4.57 30.10 4.49
CA VAL A 5 -5.67 29.15 4.73
C VAL A 5 -6.65 29.17 3.57
N VAL A 6 -7.03 30.35 3.08
CA VAL A 6 -7.91 30.50 1.91
C VAL A 6 -7.27 29.88 0.66
N LEU A 7 -5.96 30.08 0.45
CA LEU A 7 -5.24 29.48 -0.67
C LEU A 7 -5.22 27.95 -0.60
N LEU A 8 -4.92 27.36 0.57
CA LEU A 8 -4.95 25.91 0.77
C LEU A 8 -6.35 25.33 0.54
N LEU A 9 -7.40 26.02 1.02
CA LEU A 9 -8.79 25.63 0.76
C LEU A 9 -9.13 25.68 -0.73
N LEU A 10 -8.73 26.74 -1.44
CA LEU A 10 -8.95 26.85 -2.88
C LEU A 10 -8.23 25.76 -3.66
N VAL A 11 -6.99 25.42 -3.30
CA VAL A 11 -6.26 24.30 -3.91
C VAL A 11 -6.98 22.97 -3.66
N TRP A 12 -7.49 22.74 -2.46
CA TRP A 12 -8.25 21.53 -2.16
C TRP A 12 -9.58 21.47 -2.95
N ILE A 13 -10.31 22.58 -3.07
CA ILE A 13 -11.57 22.63 -3.84
C ILE A 13 -11.31 22.49 -5.35
N CYS A 14 -10.29 23.16 -5.89
CA CYS A 14 -10.02 23.19 -7.33
C CYS A 14 -9.26 21.97 -7.83
N CYS A 15 -8.44 21.32 -7.00
CA CYS A 15 -7.66 20.15 -7.39
C CYS A 15 -8.08 18.89 -6.61
N GLY A 16 -8.14 18.96 -5.28
CA GLY A 16 -8.43 17.79 -4.45
C GLY A 16 -9.82 17.20 -4.69
N TYR A 17 -10.86 18.02 -4.60
CA TYR A 17 -12.25 17.60 -4.80
C TYR A 17 -12.56 17.02 -6.19
N PRO A 18 -12.14 17.63 -7.32
CA PRO A 18 -12.37 17.01 -8.62
C PRO A 18 -11.56 15.71 -8.79
N LEU A 19 -10.35 15.61 -8.22
CA LEU A 19 -9.56 14.38 -8.30
C LEU A 19 -10.21 13.23 -7.53
N THR A 20 -10.81 13.49 -6.36
CA THR A 20 -11.56 12.47 -5.62
C THR A 20 -12.86 12.07 -6.32
N LEU A 21 -13.57 13.03 -6.92
CA LEU A 21 -14.74 12.73 -7.75
C LEU A 21 -14.38 11.89 -8.97
N MET A 22 -13.33 12.26 -9.71
CA MET A 22 -12.84 11.49 -10.85
C MET A 22 -12.44 10.07 -10.41
N GLY A 23 -11.72 9.93 -9.30
CA GLY A 23 -11.39 8.62 -8.72
C GLY A 23 -12.63 7.80 -8.39
N GLY A 24 -13.67 8.42 -7.81
CA GLY A 24 -14.94 7.76 -7.51
C GLY A 24 -15.72 7.32 -8.76
N ILE A 25 -15.76 8.17 -9.80
CA ILE A 25 -16.42 7.86 -11.08
C ILE A 25 -15.68 6.71 -11.79
N LEU A 26 -14.35 6.77 -11.85
CA LEU A 26 -13.52 5.70 -12.42
C LEU A 26 -13.71 4.40 -11.64
N GLY A 27 -13.71 4.45 -10.31
CA GLY A 27 -13.97 3.29 -9.46
C GLY A 27 -15.33 2.65 -9.75
N LYS A 28 -16.39 3.47 -9.87
CA LYS A 28 -17.74 3.00 -10.20
C LYS A 28 -17.82 2.40 -11.60
N ASN A 29 -17.23 3.03 -12.60
CA ASN A 29 -17.30 2.57 -13.99
C ASN A 29 -16.44 1.33 -14.24
N CYS A 30 -15.34 1.17 -13.50
CA CYS A 30 -14.47 -0.01 -13.56
C CYS A 30 -14.98 -1.18 -12.69
N ALA A 31 -15.94 -0.94 -11.80
CA ALA A 31 -16.58 -1.98 -10.99
C ALA A 31 -17.55 -2.83 -11.84
N GLY A 32 -16.99 -3.61 -12.76
CA GLY A 32 -17.73 -4.65 -13.47
C GLY A 32 -18.14 -5.80 -12.54
N PRO A 33 -19.08 -6.67 -12.96
CA PRO A 33 -19.44 -7.86 -12.20
C PRO A 33 -18.19 -8.73 -11.98
N PHE A 34 -18.04 -9.26 -10.77
CA PHE A 34 -16.94 -10.16 -10.47
C PHE A 34 -17.10 -11.47 -11.25
N GLU A 35 -16.35 -11.61 -12.34
CA GLU A 35 -16.25 -12.88 -13.05
C GLU A 35 -15.18 -13.74 -12.38
N ALA A 36 -15.64 -14.83 -11.77
CA ALA A 36 -14.77 -15.85 -11.18
C ALA A 36 -13.86 -16.44 -12.28
N PRO A 37 -12.55 -16.62 -12.00
CA PRO A 37 -11.61 -17.12 -13.00
C PRO A 37 -11.90 -18.55 -13.46
N CYS A 38 -12.72 -19.30 -12.71
CA CYS A 38 -13.09 -20.68 -12.97
C CYS A 38 -14.52 -20.96 -12.46
N ARG A 39 -15.16 -22.00 -13.01
CA ARG A 39 -16.41 -22.53 -12.44
C ARG A 39 -16.12 -23.13 -11.05
N ALA A 40 -16.67 -22.53 -10.00
CA ALA A 40 -16.49 -23.01 -8.64
C ALA A 40 -17.10 -24.42 -8.47
N LYS A 41 -16.38 -25.31 -7.80
CA LYS A 41 -16.96 -26.58 -7.32
C LYS A 41 -17.89 -26.29 -6.13
N LEU A 42 -18.99 -27.03 -6.03
CA LEU A 42 -20.01 -26.85 -4.98
C LEU A 42 -19.47 -27.17 -3.57
N ILE A 43 -18.43 -27.99 -3.48
CA ILE A 43 -17.77 -28.39 -2.23
C ILE A 43 -16.39 -27.74 -2.17
N ALA A 44 -16.14 -26.96 -1.11
CA ALA A 44 -14.83 -26.38 -0.85
C ALA A 44 -13.82 -27.50 -0.54
N ARG A 45 -12.73 -27.56 -1.30
CA ARG A 45 -11.62 -28.45 -0.98
C ARG A 45 -10.98 -27.96 0.32
N GLY A 46 -10.70 -28.89 1.25
CA GLY A 46 -10.00 -28.55 2.49
C GLY A 46 -8.61 -27.99 2.19
N VAL A 47 -8.24 -26.88 2.85
CA VAL A 47 -6.90 -26.30 2.75
C VAL A 47 -5.94 -27.16 3.58
N PRO A 48 -4.83 -27.67 3.01
CA PRO A 48 -3.86 -28.43 3.79
C PRO A 48 -3.24 -27.55 4.89
N PRO A 49 -2.81 -28.14 6.03
CA PRO A 49 -2.11 -27.38 7.06
C PRO A 49 -0.82 -26.79 6.48
N VAL A 50 -0.77 -25.46 6.40
CA VAL A 50 0.39 -24.74 5.88
C VAL A 50 1.49 -24.64 6.94
N PRO A 51 2.77 -24.78 6.56
CA PRO A 51 3.91 -24.60 7.48
C PRO A 51 3.97 -23.18 8.07
N TRP A 52 4.65 -23.04 9.21
CA TRP A 52 4.72 -21.77 9.95
C TRP A 52 5.21 -20.57 9.11
N TYR A 53 6.15 -20.81 8.17
CA TYR A 53 6.73 -19.80 7.29
C TYR A 53 5.76 -19.24 6.25
N HIS A 54 4.65 -19.94 6.00
CA HIS A 54 3.58 -19.53 5.12
C HIS A 54 2.43 -18.81 5.87
N SER A 55 2.67 -18.48 7.14
CA SER A 55 1.73 -17.71 7.94
C SER A 55 1.58 -16.28 7.42
N LEU A 56 0.37 -15.74 7.57
CA LEU A 56 0.03 -14.36 7.19
C LEU A 56 1.03 -13.30 7.72
N PRO A 57 1.47 -13.30 8.99
CA PRO A 57 2.40 -12.28 9.47
C PRO A 57 3.75 -12.31 8.76
N ILE A 58 4.26 -13.48 8.38
CA ILE A 58 5.54 -13.59 7.66
C ILE A 58 5.38 -13.08 6.23
N HIS A 59 4.29 -13.43 5.56
CA HIS A 59 3.94 -12.87 4.25
C HIS A 59 3.81 -11.34 4.31
N CYS A 60 3.14 -10.79 5.33
CA CYS A 60 3.03 -9.35 5.53
C CYS A 60 4.38 -8.70 5.80
N PHE A 61 5.25 -9.36 6.59
CA PHE A 61 6.59 -8.86 6.89
C PHE A 61 7.45 -8.78 5.62
N VAL A 62 7.55 -9.88 4.86
CA VAL A 62 8.31 -9.93 3.59
C VAL A 62 7.70 -8.98 2.56
N GLY A 63 6.37 -8.97 2.46
CA GLY A 63 5.60 -8.15 1.54
C GLY A 63 5.80 -6.65 1.74
N GLY A 64 5.91 -6.20 3.00
CA GLY A 64 6.06 -4.80 3.35
C GLY A 64 7.51 -4.32 3.53
N PHE A 65 8.42 -5.21 3.94
CA PHE A 65 9.81 -4.84 4.19
C PHE A 65 10.56 -4.42 2.92
N LEU A 66 10.35 -5.13 1.81
CA LEU A 66 11.03 -4.87 0.54
C LEU A 66 10.58 -3.55 -0.13
N PRO A 67 9.27 -3.24 -0.25
CA PRO A 67 8.85 -1.92 -0.72
C PRO A 67 9.27 -0.80 0.23
N PHE A 68 9.24 -1.05 1.55
CA PHE A 68 9.68 -0.09 2.55
C PHE A 68 11.18 0.24 2.43
N SER A 69 12.04 -0.77 2.26
CA SER A 69 13.48 -0.55 2.14
C SER A 69 13.82 0.32 0.92
N ALA A 70 13.12 0.11 -0.20
CA ALA A 70 13.27 0.88 -1.42
C ALA A 70 12.95 2.37 -1.26
N ILE A 71 12.04 2.73 -0.34
CA ILE A 71 11.61 4.13 -0.12
C ILE A 71 12.17 4.75 1.16
N SER A 72 12.91 4.00 1.96
CA SER A 72 13.35 4.41 3.30
C SER A 72 14.13 5.73 3.32
N VAL A 73 15.03 5.93 2.36
CA VAL A 73 15.84 7.16 2.22
C VAL A 73 14.98 8.36 1.83
N GLU A 74 14.03 8.19 0.91
CA GLU A 74 13.13 9.29 0.53
C GLU A 74 12.15 9.63 1.64
N LEU A 75 11.65 8.62 2.35
CA LEU A 75 10.77 8.82 3.48
C LEU A 75 11.46 9.64 4.59
N TYR A 76 12.76 9.39 4.82
CA TYR A 76 13.58 10.22 5.70
C TYR A 76 13.61 11.70 5.24
N TYR A 77 13.85 11.97 3.95
CA TYR A 77 13.86 13.33 3.43
C TYR A 77 12.49 14.00 3.51
N ILE A 78 11.40 13.26 3.24
CA ILE A 78 10.03 13.77 3.41
C ILE A 78 9.81 14.17 4.88
N PHE A 79 10.15 13.31 5.85
CA PHE A 79 9.99 13.66 7.26
C PHE A 79 10.90 14.83 7.67
N SER A 80 12.14 14.91 7.17
CA SER A 80 13.05 16.05 7.41
C SER A 80 12.49 17.37 6.88
N THR A 81 11.73 17.33 5.79
CA THR A 81 11.28 18.54 5.09
C THR A 81 9.89 19.00 5.51
N VAL A 82 9.00 18.07 5.87
CA VAL A 82 7.68 18.38 6.43
C VAL A 82 7.81 18.88 7.87
N TRP A 83 8.69 18.28 8.66
CA TRP A 83 8.79 18.52 10.10
C TRP A 83 10.06 19.26 10.53
N GLY A 84 11.09 19.30 9.66
CA GLY A 84 12.30 20.08 9.87
C GLY A 84 12.32 21.36 9.04
N ARG A 85 13.48 22.02 8.95
CA ARG A 85 13.66 23.31 8.26
C ARG A 85 14.24 23.18 6.85
N GLU A 86 14.40 21.96 6.35
CA GLU A 86 15.04 21.70 5.06
C GLU A 86 14.00 21.75 3.94
N GLN A 87 14.27 22.51 2.88
CA GLN A 87 13.40 22.56 1.72
C GLN A 87 13.74 21.43 0.75
N TYR A 88 12.78 20.54 0.47
CA TYR A 88 12.95 19.50 -0.54
C TYR A 88 12.74 20.10 -1.93
N THR A 89 13.79 20.19 -2.74
CA THR A 89 13.73 20.82 -4.07
C THR A 89 13.60 19.83 -5.22
N LEU A 90 13.71 18.52 -4.97
CA LEU A 90 13.80 17.48 -6.00
C LEU A 90 12.50 16.69 -6.19
N TYR A 91 11.37 17.37 -6.37
CA TYR A 91 10.05 16.74 -6.53
C TYR A 91 9.98 15.70 -7.67
N GLY A 92 10.81 15.81 -8.71
CA GLY A 92 10.87 14.83 -9.79
C GLY A 92 11.33 13.44 -9.35
N ILE A 93 12.22 13.36 -8.35
CA ILE A 93 12.73 12.08 -7.82
C ILE A 93 11.61 11.35 -7.05
N LEU A 94 10.78 12.07 -6.30
CA LEU A 94 9.64 11.49 -5.59
C LEU A 94 8.67 10.76 -6.53
N LEU A 95 8.42 11.32 -7.72
CA LEU A 95 7.56 10.67 -8.72
C LEU A 95 8.18 9.36 -9.21
N VAL A 96 9.48 9.37 -9.54
CA VAL A 96 10.20 8.17 -9.98
C VAL A 96 10.18 7.09 -8.89
N VAL A 97 10.41 7.49 -7.63
CA VAL A 97 10.41 6.58 -6.48
C VAL A 97 9.01 6.01 -6.22
N ALA A 98 7.95 6.80 -6.38
CA ALA A 98 6.58 6.31 -6.30
C ALA A 98 6.27 5.27 -7.38
N MET A 99 6.75 5.47 -8.62
CA MET A 99 6.60 4.49 -9.70
C MET A 99 7.35 3.19 -9.40
N ILE A 100 8.58 3.29 -8.89
CA ILE A 100 9.38 2.12 -8.47
C ILE A 100 8.66 1.39 -7.33
N LEU A 101 8.14 2.12 -6.35
CA LEU A 101 7.39 1.55 -5.22
C LEU A 101 6.19 0.73 -5.72
N PHE A 102 5.35 1.29 -6.60
CA PHE A 102 4.22 0.55 -7.14
C PHE A 102 4.65 -0.69 -7.95
N SER A 103 5.73 -0.58 -8.72
CA SER A 103 6.27 -1.72 -9.48
C SER A 103 6.78 -2.84 -8.57
N VAL A 104 7.51 -2.50 -7.50
CA VAL A 104 8.06 -3.46 -6.54
C VAL A 104 6.95 -4.09 -5.70
N THR A 105 5.97 -3.31 -5.25
CA THR A 105 4.80 -3.86 -4.55
C THR A 105 4.01 -4.81 -5.45
N ALA A 106 3.82 -4.47 -6.73
CA ALA A 106 3.13 -5.34 -7.67
C ALA A 106 3.88 -6.66 -7.92
N SER A 107 5.21 -6.62 -8.07
CA SER A 107 6.00 -7.83 -8.31
C SER A 107 6.00 -8.77 -7.10
N ILE A 108 6.15 -8.23 -5.89
CA ILE A 108 6.11 -9.02 -4.64
C ILE A 108 4.72 -9.62 -4.42
N ALA A 109 3.66 -8.86 -4.70
CA ALA A 109 2.29 -9.35 -4.62
C ALA A 109 2.07 -10.61 -5.49
N VAL A 110 2.58 -10.58 -6.74
CA VAL A 110 2.50 -11.73 -7.67
C VAL A 110 3.28 -12.92 -7.13
N VAL A 111 4.53 -12.72 -6.68
CA VAL A 111 5.38 -13.81 -6.17
C VAL A 111 4.79 -14.46 -4.92
N LEU A 112 4.32 -13.67 -3.95
CA LEU A 112 3.71 -14.21 -2.73
C LEU A 112 2.37 -14.91 -3.01
N THR A 113 1.58 -14.38 -3.96
CA THR A 113 0.33 -15.04 -4.40
C THR A 113 0.61 -16.36 -5.10
N TYR A 114 1.69 -16.44 -5.89
CA TYR A 114 2.12 -17.69 -6.51
C TYR A 114 2.50 -18.75 -5.47
N PHE A 115 3.34 -18.40 -4.48
CA PHE A 115 3.67 -19.33 -3.40
C PHE A 115 2.44 -19.78 -2.61
N GLN A 116 1.49 -18.87 -2.39
CA GLN A 116 0.23 -19.19 -1.75
C GLN A 116 -0.61 -20.21 -2.53
N LEU A 117 -0.76 -19.98 -3.84
CA LEU A 117 -1.49 -20.90 -4.72
C LEU A 117 -0.77 -22.26 -4.86
N SER A 118 0.56 -22.27 -4.85
CA SER A 118 1.36 -23.51 -4.88
C SER A 118 1.17 -24.37 -3.62
N SER A 119 0.78 -23.75 -2.51
CA SER A 119 0.43 -24.42 -1.26
C SER A 119 -1.05 -24.86 -1.19
N GLU A 120 -1.76 -24.85 -2.33
CA GLU A 120 -3.20 -25.14 -2.46
C GLU A 120 -4.13 -24.22 -1.63
N ASP A 121 -3.66 -23.07 -1.17
CA ASP A 121 -4.49 -22.11 -0.42
C ASP A 121 -5.14 -21.08 -1.36
N TYR A 122 -6.47 -21.16 -1.49
CA TYR A 122 -7.27 -20.32 -2.36
C TYR A 122 -7.65 -18.96 -1.75
N HIS A 123 -7.36 -18.71 -0.47
CA HIS A 123 -7.71 -17.46 0.23
C HIS A 123 -6.75 -16.30 -0.10
N TRP A 124 -6.51 -16.02 -1.38
CA TRP A 124 -5.49 -15.05 -1.81
C TRP A 124 -5.91 -13.58 -1.69
N TRP A 125 -7.21 -13.28 -1.70
CA TRP A 125 -7.74 -11.91 -1.85
C TRP A 125 -7.31 -10.98 -0.70
N TRP A 126 -7.67 -11.33 0.52
CA TRP A 126 -7.33 -10.54 1.71
C TRP A 126 -5.84 -10.59 2.01
N LYS A 127 -5.18 -11.71 1.74
CA LYS A 127 -3.73 -11.83 1.92
C LYS A 127 -2.97 -10.89 0.99
N ALA A 128 -3.35 -10.82 -0.29
CA ALA A 128 -2.74 -9.88 -1.24
C ALA A 128 -2.90 -8.41 -0.81
N ILE A 129 -4.07 -8.03 -0.27
CA ILE A 129 -4.27 -6.68 0.26
C ILE A 129 -3.34 -6.44 1.47
N CYS A 130 -3.30 -7.38 2.41
CA CYS A 130 -2.48 -7.26 3.61
C CYS A 130 -0.97 -7.25 3.32
N THR A 131 -0.49 -8.00 2.33
CA THR A 131 0.94 -8.06 1.97
C THR A 131 1.45 -6.76 1.36
N GLY A 132 0.67 -6.13 0.48
CA GLY A 132 1.03 -4.82 -0.07
C GLY A 132 0.84 -3.70 0.94
N GLY A 133 -0.30 -3.75 1.66
CA GLY A 133 -0.68 -2.74 2.64
C GLY A 133 0.23 -2.70 3.87
N SER A 134 0.85 -3.82 4.26
CA SER A 134 1.75 -3.88 5.42
C SER A 134 2.92 -2.88 5.34
N THR A 135 3.32 -2.46 4.13
CA THR A 135 4.27 -1.35 3.92
C THR A 135 3.85 -0.10 4.69
N GLY A 136 2.55 0.22 4.76
CA GLY A 136 2.04 1.33 5.56
C GLY A 136 2.30 1.19 7.06
N ALA A 137 2.27 -0.04 7.59
CA ALA A 137 2.65 -0.31 8.98
C ALA A 137 4.16 -0.07 9.20
N PHE A 138 5.01 -0.46 8.25
CA PHE A 138 6.45 -0.14 8.30
C PHE A 138 6.71 1.37 8.26
N VAL A 139 5.96 2.12 7.44
CA VAL A 139 6.01 3.59 7.41
C VAL A 139 5.64 4.18 8.77
N PHE A 140 4.61 3.64 9.44
CA PHE A 140 4.23 4.08 10.78
C PHE A 140 5.31 3.80 11.83
N PHE A 141 5.90 2.59 11.83
CA PHE A 141 7.01 2.26 12.73
C PHE A 141 8.23 3.15 12.48
N TYR A 142 8.52 3.46 11.21
CA TYR A 142 9.58 4.39 10.86
C TYR A 142 9.30 5.81 11.36
N ALA A 143 8.05 6.28 11.27
CA ALA A 143 7.66 7.58 11.83
C ALA A 143 7.86 7.62 13.35
N ALA A 144 7.49 6.54 14.06
CA ALA A 144 7.74 6.42 15.49
C ALA A 144 9.25 6.47 15.81
N PHE A 145 10.07 5.73 15.05
CA PHE A 145 11.53 5.77 15.17
C PHE A 145 12.08 7.19 14.95
N PHE A 146 11.61 7.89 13.90
CA PHE A 146 12.01 9.26 13.61
C PHE A 146 11.65 10.22 14.75
N TYR A 147 10.48 10.07 15.36
CA TYR A 147 10.04 10.89 16.48
C TYR A 147 10.94 10.72 17.70
N PHE A 148 11.26 9.49 18.10
CA PHE A 148 12.03 9.25 19.32
C PHE A 148 13.52 9.56 19.19
N PHE A 149 14.13 9.26 18.03
CA PHE A 149 15.59 9.32 17.90
C PHE A 149 16.10 10.57 17.15
N ARG A 150 15.23 11.31 16.47
CA ARG A 150 15.65 12.26 15.44
C ARG A 150 14.98 13.62 15.49
N SER A 151 13.69 13.67 15.79
CA SER A 151 12.89 14.88 15.55
C SER A 151 13.19 16.02 16.54
N ASN A 152 13.79 15.74 17.71
CA ASN A 152 14.02 16.71 18.78
C ASN A 152 12.74 17.54 19.11
N MET A 153 11.58 16.93 18.86
CA MET A 153 10.25 17.50 19.08
C MET A 153 9.81 17.20 20.50
N GLY A 154 9.35 18.23 21.21
CA GLY A 154 9.00 18.15 22.61
C GLY A 154 7.60 18.71 22.86
N GLY A 155 6.80 17.97 23.62
CA GLY A 155 5.46 18.41 24.02
C GLY A 155 4.36 17.46 23.57
N THR A 156 3.31 17.36 24.37
CA THR A 156 2.18 16.45 24.15
C THR A 156 1.39 16.80 22.90
N LEU A 157 1.15 18.10 22.65
CA LEU A 157 0.43 18.58 21.46
C LEU A 157 1.17 18.23 20.16
N GLN A 158 2.48 18.45 20.12
CA GLN A 158 3.31 18.13 18.97
C GLN A 158 3.38 16.62 18.71
N ALA A 159 3.42 15.80 19.77
CA ALA A 159 3.36 14.35 19.66
C ALA A 159 2.05 13.88 19.01
N VAL A 160 0.90 14.37 19.52
CA VAL A 160 -0.42 14.00 19.00
C VAL A 160 -0.58 14.41 17.54
N GLU A 161 -0.12 15.60 17.17
CA GLU A 161 -0.16 16.08 15.79
C GLU A 161 0.70 15.20 14.87
N PHE A 162 1.96 14.95 15.25
CA PHE A 162 2.89 14.12 14.49
C PHE A 162 2.36 12.68 14.29
N PHE A 163 1.93 12.04 15.38
CA PHE A 163 1.40 10.67 15.30
C PHE A 163 0.06 10.63 14.56
N GLY A 164 -0.80 11.64 14.71
CA GLY A 164 -2.06 11.74 13.97
C GLY A 164 -1.85 11.78 12.46
N TYR A 165 -0.98 12.67 11.97
CA TYR A 165 -0.63 12.73 10.55
C TYR A 165 0.11 11.49 10.07
N SER A 166 0.95 10.88 10.91
CA SER A 166 1.69 9.66 10.58
C SER A 166 0.75 8.46 10.40
N ILE A 167 -0.27 8.30 11.25
CA ILE A 167 -1.29 7.26 11.11
C ILE A 167 -2.10 7.47 9.83
N LEU A 168 -2.52 8.71 9.56
CA LEU A 168 -3.27 9.03 8.33
C LEU A 168 -2.42 8.71 7.09
N THR A 169 -1.15 9.10 7.09
CA THR A 169 -0.21 8.82 6.00
C THR A 169 -0.02 7.32 5.82
N ALA A 170 0.25 6.59 6.90
CA ALA A 170 0.35 5.13 6.88
C ALA A 170 -0.90 4.45 6.34
N TYR A 171 -2.10 4.98 6.66
CA TYR A 171 -3.37 4.48 6.13
C TYR A 171 -3.51 4.71 4.63
N VAL A 172 -3.10 5.87 4.12
CA VAL A 172 -3.06 6.16 2.67
C VAL A 172 -2.09 5.20 1.95
N PHE A 173 -0.91 4.95 2.51
CA PHE A 173 0.03 3.95 1.99
C PHE A 173 -0.57 2.53 2.02
N PHE A 174 -1.26 2.16 3.11
CA PHE A 174 -1.91 0.87 3.23
C PHE A 174 -2.95 0.65 2.12
N LEU A 175 -3.84 1.64 1.89
CA LEU A 175 -4.88 1.55 0.86
C LEU A 175 -4.29 1.57 -0.56
N SER A 176 -3.35 2.46 -0.86
CA SER A 176 -2.76 2.58 -2.19
C SER A 176 -1.94 1.34 -2.57
N LEU A 177 -1.05 0.87 -1.68
CA LEU A 177 -0.24 -0.31 -1.95
C LEU A 177 -1.05 -1.60 -1.86
N GLY A 178 -2.03 -1.66 -0.97
CA GLY A 178 -2.98 -2.78 -0.89
C GLY A 178 -3.82 -2.94 -2.15
N THR A 179 -4.30 -1.83 -2.74
CA THR A 179 -5.05 -1.86 -4.01
C THR A 179 -4.18 -2.29 -5.18
N VAL A 180 -2.96 -1.74 -5.32
CA VAL A 180 -2.01 -2.16 -6.37
C VAL A 180 -1.68 -3.65 -6.25
N SER A 181 -1.39 -4.12 -5.04
CA SER A 181 -1.12 -5.53 -4.76
C SER A 181 -2.29 -6.43 -5.14
N PHE A 182 -3.52 -6.04 -4.77
CA PHE A 182 -4.71 -6.80 -5.12
C PHE A 182 -4.95 -6.89 -6.63
N PHE A 183 -4.84 -5.78 -7.36
CA PHE A 183 -5.02 -5.78 -8.82
C PHE A 183 -3.94 -6.60 -9.54
N ALA A 184 -2.69 -6.51 -9.08
CA ALA A 184 -1.59 -7.31 -9.63
C ALA A 184 -1.83 -8.81 -9.41
N ALA A 185 -2.18 -9.20 -8.18
CA ALA A 185 -2.52 -10.59 -7.84
C ALA A 185 -3.72 -11.08 -8.63
N TYR A 186 -4.78 -10.27 -8.78
CA TYR A 186 -5.98 -10.64 -9.53
C TYR A 186 -5.71 -10.89 -11.02
N ARG A 187 -4.94 -10.00 -11.66
CA ARG A 187 -4.52 -10.17 -13.06
C ARG A 187 -3.68 -11.42 -13.24
N PHE A 188 -2.76 -11.68 -12.31
CA PHE A 188 -1.94 -12.88 -12.31
C PHE A 188 -2.76 -14.17 -12.16
N VAL A 189 -3.68 -14.21 -11.20
CA VAL A 189 -4.55 -15.37 -10.95
C VAL A 189 -5.39 -15.68 -12.19
N ARG A 190 -5.99 -14.67 -12.83
CA ARG A 190 -6.74 -14.84 -14.09
C ARG A 190 -5.87 -15.41 -15.20
N TYR A 191 -4.65 -14.88 -15.36
CA TYR A 191 -3.70 -15.37 -16.35
C TYR A 191 -3.35 -16.85 -16.11
N LEU A 192 -3.03 -17.21 -14.86
CA LEU A 192 -2.71 -18.58 -14.47
C LEU A 192 -3.84 -19.55 -14.83
N TYR A 193 -5.08 -19.25 -14.40
CA TYR A 193 -6.23 -20.12 -14.64
C TYR A 193 -6.66 -20.19 -16.11
N SER A 194 -6.42 -19.14 -16.91
CA SER A 194 -6.68 -19.18 -18.35
C SER A 194 -5.69 -20.05 -19.14
N THR A 195 -4.48 -20.24 -18.60
CA THR A 195 -3.38 -20.94 -19.27
C THR A 195 -3.33 -22.43 -18.91
N ILE A 196 -3.82 -22.79 -17.72
CA ILE A 196 -3.94 -24.19 -17.31
C ILE A 196 -5.02 -24.86 -18.18
N LYS A 197 -4.58 -25.56 -19.24
CA LYS A 197 -5.43 -26.50 -19.98
C LYS A 197 -5.97 -27.52 -18.99
N THR A 198 -7.30 -27.62 -18.93
CA THR A 198 -8.00 -28.77 -18.38
C THR A 198 -7.69 -29.98 -19.28
N ASP A 199 -6.60 -30.69 -18.99
CA ASP A 199 -6.51 -32.13 -19.23
C ASP A 199 -7.17 -32.87 -18.04
#